data_AF-A0A935PDL4-F1
#
_entry.id   AF-A0A935PDL4-F1
#
_cell.length_a   1.000
_cell.length_b   1.000
_cell.length_c   1.000
_cell.angle_alpha   90.00
_cell.angle_beta   90.00
_cell.angle_gamma   90.00
#
_symmetry.space_group_name_H-M   'P 1'
#
loop_
_entity.id
_entity.type
_entity.pdbx_description
1 polymer ?
#
loop_
_entity_poly.entity_id
_entity_poly.type
_entity_poly.pdbx_seq_one_letter_code
_entity_poly.pdbx_strand_id
1 'polypeptide(L)'
;MEEAVKRHQNGFSCAQAILATYGPELGLERETALKVAGGFGSGMGRMAGTCGAVTGAFMVIGLLHGMTKADDQKQKELSYEVVRRFAERFRQRHGSLECRELMGVDVSKPEGLAEARRRNIFRTACPGYVRDAAEILEELMGGSLEDSR
;
A
#
# COMPACT_ATOMS: atom_id res chain seq x y z
N MET A 1 2.27 8.11 -9.41
CA MET A 1 3.21 7.73 -8.33
C MET A 1 3.69 8.91 -7.47
N GLU A 2 4.14 10.03 -8.06
CA GLU A 2 4.75 11.15 -7.32
C GLU A 2 3.82 11.79 -6.26
N GLU A 3 2.52 11.88 -6.54
CA GLU A 3 1.55 12.43 -5.59
C GLU A 3 1.42 11.56 -4.33
N ALA A 4 1.53 10.23 -4.45
CA ALA A 4 1.54 9.34 -3.29
C ALA A 4 2.78 9.59 -2.42
N VAL A 5 3.95 9.71 -3.03
CA VAL A 5 5.20 10.05 -2.32
C VAL A 5 5.07 11.39 -1.60
N LYS A 6 4.56 12.42 -2.30
CA LYS A 6 4.34 13.75 -1.73
C LYS A 6 3.40 13.71 -0.52
N ARG A 7 2.29 12.97 -0.61
CA ARG A 7 1.37 12.79 0.53
C ARG A 7 2.04 12.15 1.72
N HIS A 8 2.86 11.13 1.51
CA HIS A 8 3.62 10.51 2.59
C HIS A 8 4.60 11.49 3.23
N GLN A 9 5.34 12.23 2.42
CA GLN A 9 6.29 13.25 2.89
C GLN A 9 5.59 14.39 3.67
N ASN A 10 4.32 14.68 3.36
CA ASN A 10 3.48 15.63 4.09
C ASN A 10 2.89 15.08 5.40
N GLY A 11 3.31 13.90 5.85
CA GLY A 11 3.00 13.36 7.18
C GLY A 11 1.91 12.29 7.21
N PHE A 12 1.32 11.93 6.06
CA PHE A 12 0.41 10.78 6.01
C PHE A 12 1.19 9.47 6.08
N SER A 13 0.57 8.42 6.61
CA SER A 13 1.15 7.08 6.55
C SER A 13 1.23 6.54 5.12
N CYS A 14 2.02 5.48 4.90
CA CYS A 14 2.15 4.85 3.58
C CYS A 14 0.79 4.40 3.00
N ALA A 15 -0.10 3.82 3.83
CA ALA A 15 -1.42 3.38 3.39
C ALA A 15 -2.31 4.56 2.99
N GLN A 16 -2.32 5.62 3.82
CA GLN A 16 -3.06 6.84 3.53
C GLN A 16 -2.56 7.51 2.24
N ALA A 17 -1.25 7.55 2.04
CA ALA A 17 -0.64 8.11 0.85
C ALA A 17 -1.11 7.39 -0.42
N ILE A 18 -1.09 6.06 -0.44
CA ILE A 18 -1.57 5.27 -1.58
C ILE A 18 -3.09 5.44 -1.77
N LEU A 19 -3.90 5.12 -0.76
CA LEU A 19 -5.35 5.09 -0.92
C LEU A 19 -5.92 6.48 -1.21
N ALA A 20 -5.41 7.54 -0.60
CA ALA A 20 -5.86 8.90 -0.88
C ALA A 20 -5.37 9.41 -2.25
N THR A 21 -4.40 8.76 -2.89
CA THR A 21 -3.97 9.11 -4.25
C THR A 21 -4.89 8.47 -5.27
N TYR A 22 -5.09 7.15 -5.20
CA TYR A 22 -5.80 6.38 -6.23
C TYR A 22 -7.30 6.19 -5.95
N GLY A 23 -7.70 6.14 -4.68
CA GLY A 23 -9.10 5.94 -4.30
C GLY A 23 -10.10 6.94 -4.88
N PRO A 24 -9.80 8.26 -4.94
CA PRO A 24 -10.72 9.25 -5.50
C PRO A 24 -11.15 9.00 -6.94
N GLU A 25 -10.25 8.52 -7.79
CA GLU A 25 -10.55 8.19 -9.19
C GLU A 25 -11.45 6.95 -9.32
N LEU A 26 -11.55 6.16 -8.25
CA LEU A 26 -12.36 4.95 -8.13
C LEU A 26 -13.64 5.18 -7.31
N GLY A 27 -14.01 6.44 -7.06
CA GLY A 27 -15.23 6.80 -6.34
C GLY A 27 -15.11 6.79 -4.81
N LEU A 28 -13.92 6.57 -4.24
CA LEU A 28 -13.69 6.70 -2.80
C LEU A 28 -13.35 8.14 -2.43
N GLU A 29 -14.25 8.79 -1.73
CA GLU A 29 -14.08 10.17 -1.25
C GLU A 29 -12.78 10.30 -0.42
N ARG A 30 -12.01 11.37 -0.67
CA ARG A 30 -10.62 11.49 -0.19
C ARG A 30 -10.53 11.51 1.34
N GLU A 31 -11.46 12.18 2.02
CA GLU A 31 -11.48 12.20 3.49
C GLU A 31 -11.74 10.80 4.04
N THR A 32 -12.70 10.09 3.45
CA THR A 32 -12.98 8.69 3.77
C THR A 32 -11.76 7.79 3.55
N ALA A 33 -11.05 7.94 2.42
CA ALA A 33 -9.80 7.23 2.15
C ALA A 33 -8.74 7.45 3.25
N LEU A 34 -8.53 8.71 3.65
CA LEU A 34 -7.57 9.07 4.69
C LEU A 34 -7.95 8.51 6.07
N LYS A 35 -9.25 8.54 6.41
CA LYS A 35 -9.77 8.01 7.68
C LYS A 35 -9.61 6.50 7.75
N VAL A 36 -10.10 5.79 6.73
CA VAL A 36 -10.05 4.32 6.67
C VAL A 36 -8.61 3.84 6.71
N ALA A 37 -7.71 4.44 5.92
CA ALA A 37 -6.31 4.02 5.87
C ALA A 37 -5.48 4.45 7.10
N GLY A 38 -6.03 5.28 8.01
CA GLY A 38 -5.29 5.89 9.11
C GLY A 38 -4.66 4.90 10.10
N GLY A 39 -5.29 3.74 10.30
CA GLY A 39 -4.81 2.70 11.22
C GLY A 39 -3.64 1.87 10.70
N PHE A 40 -3.29 1.98 9.41
CA PHE A 40 -2.40 1.00 8.76
C PHE A 40 -0.91 1.42 8.72
N GLY A 41 -0.57 2.59 9.25
CA GLY A 41 0.80 3.10 9.28
C GLY A 41 1.76 2.29 10.15
N SER A 42 3.06 2.34 9.84
CA SER A 42 4.11 1.60 10.59
C SER A 42 3.84 0.09 10.69
N GLY A 43 3.26 -0.48 9.65
CA GLY A 43 2.98 -1.92 9.56
C GLY A 43 1.70 -2.33 10.30
N MET A 44 0.62 -1.58 10.10
CA MET A 44 -0.66 -1.73 10.80
C MET A 44 -0.66 -1.28 12.27
N GLY A 45 -0.40 -0.01 12.52
CA GLY A 45 -0.58 0.59 13.85
C GLY A 45 0.63 0.40 14.76
N ARG A 46 1.84 0.44 14.19
CA ARG A 46 3.12 0.18 14.88
C ARG A 46 3.34 -1.26 15.35
N MET A 47 2.62 -2.22 14.79
CA MET A 47 2.91 -3.64 15.05
C MET A 47 4.10 -4.15 14.22
N ALA A 48 4.63 -3.32 13.31
CA ALA A 48 5.72 -3.67 12.39
C ALA A 48 5.44 -4.96 11.59
N GLY A 49 4.15 -5.24 11.34
CA GLY A 49 3.68 -6.32 10.47
C GLY A 49 3.62 -5.84 9.02
N THR A 50 2.55 -6.22 8.30
CA THR A 50 2.37 -5.93 6.87
C THR A 50 2.55 -4.45 6.51
N CYS A 51 3.37 -4.17 5.49
CA CYS A 51 3.70 -2.84 5.01
C CYS A 51 2.45 -2.00 4.66
N GLY A 52 2.45 -0.74 5.10
CA GLY A 52 1.33 0.16 4.84
C GLY A 52 1.15 0.49 3.35
N ALA A 53 2.23 0.60 2.56
CA ALA A 53 2.13 0.85 1.12
C ALA A 53 1.44 -0.32 0.39
N VAL A 54 1.84 -1.55 0.75
CA VAL A 54 1.23 -2.80 0.25
C VAL A 54 -0.24 -2.87 0.65
N THR A 55 -0.56 -2.57 1.91
CA THR A 55 -1.94 -2.56 2.41
C THR A 55 -2.82 -1.55 1.67
N GLY A 56 -2.31 -0.34 1.46
CA GLY A 56 -3.01 0.68 0.67
C GLY A 56 -3.24 0.23 -0.78
N ALA A 57 -2.28 -0.46 -1.39
CA ALA A 57 -2.43 -1.00 -2.72
C ALA A 57 -3.50 -2.10 -2.80
N PHE A 58 -3.58 -2.98 -1.80
CA PHE A 58 -4.65 -3.98 -1.73
C PHE A 58 -6.03 -3.33 -1.62
N MET A 59 -6.15 -2.21 -0.91
CA MET A 59 -7.41 -1.44 -0.87
C MET A 59 -7.78 -0.87 -2.24
N VAL A 60 -6.81 -0.33 -2.98
CA VAL A 60 -7.03 0.17 -4.35
C VAL A 60 -7.46 -0.97 -5.30
N ILE A 61 -6.80 -2.12 -5.23
CA ILE A 61 -7.19 -3.32 -6.00
C ILE A 61 -8.60 -3.79 -5.61
N GLY A 62 -8.96 -3.70 -4.33
CA GLY A 62 -10.31 -3.98 -3.85
C GLY A 62 -11.37 -3.03 -4.41
N LEU A 63 -11.04 -1.74 -4.58
CA LEU A 63 -11.94 -0.77 -5.23
C LEU A 63 -12.18 -1.11 -6.71
N LEU A 64 -11.18 -1.66 -7.40
CA LEU A 64 -11.28 -2.04 -8.82
C LEU A 64 -11.98 -3.38 -9.04
N HIS A 65 -11.64 -4.39 -8.24
CA HIS A 65 -11.96 -5.78 -8.51
C HIS A 65 -12.69 -6.49 -7.36
N GLY A 66 -13.03 -5.79 -6.28
CA GLY A 66 -13.74 -6.38 -5.15
C GLY A 66 -15.14 -6.85 -5.52
N MET A 67 -15.58 -7.97 -4.94
CA MET A 67 -16.97 -8.41 -5.07
C MET A 67 -17.90 -7.55 -4.21
N THR A 68 -19.11 -7.29 -4.70
CA THR A 68 -20.17 -6.58 -3.96
C THR A 68 -21.38 -7.47 -3.65
N LYS A 69 -21.41 -8.69 -4.20
CA LYS A 69 -22.40 -9.73 -3.94
C LYS A 69 -21.70 -10.94 -3.32
N ALA A 70 -22.31 -11.55 -2.30
CA ALA A 70 -21.69 -12.59 -1.51
C ALA A 70 -21.40 -13.89 -2.29
N ASP A 71 -22.12 -14.12 -3.38
CA ASP A 71 -22.05 -15.30 -4.25
C ASP A 71 -21.16 -15.12 -5.49
N ASP A 72 -20.57 -13.94 -5.70
CA ASP A 72 -19.69 -13.66 -6.84
C ASP A 72 -18.25 -14.16 -6.59
N GLN A 73 -18.11 -15.48 -6.57
CA GLN A 73 -16.81 -16.13 -6.36
C GLN A 73 -15.82 -15.83 -7.49
N LYS A 74 -16.31 -15.57 -8.72
CA LYS A 74 -15.45 -15.22 -9.86
C LYS A 74 -14.74 -13.89 -9.62
N GLN A 75 -15.48 -12.86 -9.20
CA GLN A 75 -14.92 -11.54 -8.91
C GLN A 75 -13.97 -11.58 -7.70
N LYS A 76 -14.30 -12.38 -6.68
CA LYS A 76 -13.42 -12.62 -5.54
C LYS A 76 -12.07 -13.20 -5.95
N GLU A 77 -12.06 -14.25 -6.77
CA GLU A 77 -10.82 -14.87 -7.25
C GLU A 77 -10.00 -13.92 -8.14
N LEU A 78 -10.66 -13.12 -8.98
CA LEU A 78 -9.98 -12.08 -9.77
C LEU A 78 -9.26 -11.07 -8.86
N SER A 79 -9.95 -10.54 -7.84
CA SER A 79 -9.34 -9.61 -6.88
C SER A 79 -8.11 -10.24 -6.20
N TYR A 80 -8.22 -11.49 -5.76
CA TYR A 80 -7.13 -12.21 -5.12
C TYR A 80 -5.96 -12.48 -6.06
N GLU A 81 -6.24 -12.77 -7.33
CA GLU A 81 -5.21 -12.93 -8.34
C GLU A 81 -4.41 -11.64 -8.53
N VAL A 82 -5.09 -10.49 -8.67
CA VAL A 82 -4.42 -9.19 -8.83
C VAL A 82 -3.62 -8.82 -7.58
N VAL A 83 -4.16 -9.07 -6.39
CA VAL A 83 -3.44 -8.90 -5.10
C VAL A 83 -2.18 -9.76 -5.06
N ARG A 84 -2.25 -11.04 -5.48
CA ARG A 84 -1.08 -11.93 -5.53
C ARG A 84 -0.03 -11.46 -6.53
N ARG A 85 -0.45 -10.99 -7.71
CA ARG A 85 0.45 -10.42 -8.73
C ARG A 85 1.17 -9.16 -8.20
N PHE A 86 0.44 -8.26 -7.53
CA PHE A 86 1.03 -7.10 -6.87
C PHE A 86 2.06 -7.52 -5.81
N ALA A 87 1.67 -8.42 -4.92
CA ALA A 87 2.50 -8.89 -3.82
C ALA A 87 3.79 -9.53 -4.33
N GLU A 88 3.71 -10.33 -5.39
CA GLU A 88 4.88 -10.95 -6.01
C GLU A 88 5.83 -9.90 -6.60
N ARG A 89 5.33 -8.92 -7.35
CA ARG A 89 6.17 -7.83 -7.89
C ARG A 89 6.84 -7.01 -6.78
N PHE A 90 6.12 -6.68 -5.72
CA PHE A 90 6.68 -5.95 -4.58
C PHE A 90 7.76 -6.77 -3.87
N ARG A 91 7.51 -8.07 -3.67
CA ARG A 91 8.46 -9.00 -3.07
C ARG A 91 9.71 -9.21 -3.95
N GLN A 92 9.58 -9.23 -5.26
CA GLN A 92 10.72 -9.29 -6.17
C GLN A 92 11.62 -8.06 -6.04
N ARG A 93 11.04 -6.87 -5.84
CA ARG A 93 11.80 -5.62 -5.65
C ARG A 93 12.45 -5.50 -4.27
N HIS A 94 11.79 -5.99 -3.21
CA HIS A 94 12.17 -5.67 -1.83
C HIS A 94 12.42 -6.86 -0.92
N GLY A 95 12.20 -8.09 -1.39
CA GLY A 95 12.39 -9.34 -0.64
C GLY A 95 11.29 -9.66 0.37
N SER A 96 10.45 -8.69 0.76
CA SER A 96 9.42 -8.89 1.79
C SER A 96 8.20 -7.98 1.60
N LEU A 97 7.12 -8.32 2.29
CA LEU A 97 5.94 -7.47 2.52
C LEU A 97 5.87 -6.95 3.97
N GLU A 98 6.73 -7.45 4.85
CA GLU A 98 6.71 -7.15 6.28
C GLU A 98 7.52 -5.88 6.58
N CYS A 99 6.89 -4.93 7.26
CA CYS A 99 7.47 -3.61 7.52
C CYS A 99 8.78 -3.69 8.32
N ARG A 100 8.86 -4.62 9.27
CA ARG A 100 10.09 -4.89 10.04
C ARG A 100 11.26 -5.35 9.18
N GLU A 101 10.99 -6.20 8.20
CA GLU A 101 12.01 -6.77 7.30
C GLU A 101 12.47 -5.71 6.31
N LEU A 102 11.51 -4.98 5.73
CA LEU A 102 11.79 -3.85 4.82
C LEU A 102 12.65 -2.78 5.50
N MET A 103 12.28 -2.35 6.71
CA MET A 103 13.03 -1.31 7.42
C MET A 103 14.30 -1.86 8.10
N GLY A 104 14.40 -3.18 8.28
CA GLY A 104 15.45 -3.83 9.09
C GLY A 104 15.41 -3.46 10.57
N VAL A 105 14.25 -3.02 11.08
CA VAL A 105 14.02 -2.62 12.48
C VAL A 105 12.59 -2.91 12.92
N ASP A 106 12.41 -3.28 14.19
CA ASP A 106 11.10 -3.56 14.76
C ASP A 106 10.53 -2.33 15.50
N VAL A 107 9.69 -1.57 14.82
CA VAL A 107 9.07 -0.35 15.39
C VAL A 107 7.94 -0.61 16.39
N SER A 108 7.61 -1.88 16.67
CA SER A 108 6.72 -2.24 17.79
C SER A 108 7.40 -2.11 19.15
N LYS A 109 8.73 -2.04 19.16
CA LYS A 109 9.54 -1.84 20.35
C LYS A 109 10.02 -0.38 20.44
N PRO A 110 10.10 0.22 21.65
CA PRO A 110 10.60 1.58 21.82
C PRO A 110 11.98 1.82 21.20
N GLU A 111 12.89 0.86 21.35
CA GLU A 111 14.27 0.93 20.85
C GLU A 111 14.31 0.88 19.32
N GLY A 112 13.50 0.01 18.70
CA GLY A 112 13.40 -0.08 17.25
C GLY A 112 12.74 1.15 16.63
N LEU A 113 11.78 1.77 17.31
CA LEU A 113 11.22 3.05 16.89
C LEU A 113 12.25 4.19 17.00
N ALA A 114 13.02 4.23 18.09
CA ALA A 114 14.10 5.20 18.25
C ALA A 114 15.15 5.04 17.15
N GLU A 115 15.50 3.80 16.82
CA GLU A 115 16.43 3.47 15.75
C GLU A 115 15.92 3.90 14.37
N ALA A 116 14.65 3.60 14.05
CA ALA A 116 14.02 4.02 12.80
C ALA A 116 14.05 5.54 12.62
N ARG A 117 13.85 6.29 13.72
CA ARG A 117 13.95 7.76 13.74
C ARG A 117 15.40 8.23 13.56
N ARG A 118 16.36 7.63 14.26
CA ARG A 118 17.79 7.96 14.16
C ARG A 118 18.31 7.76 12.74
N ARG A 119 17.94 6.65 12.10
CA ARG A 119 18.27 6.32 10.70
C ARG A 119 17.40 7.05 9.67
N ASN A 120 16.43 7.83 10.13
CA ASN A 120 15.50 8.62 9.31
C ASN A 120 14.72 7.78 8.29
N ILE A 121 14.44 6.51 8.60
CA ILE A 121 13.88 5.51 7.68
C ILE A 121 12.55 5.98 7.07
N PHE A 122 11.70 6.61 7.88
CA PHE A 122 10.41 7.13 7.43
C PHE A 122 10.51 8.23 6.35
N ARG A 123 11.69 8.86 6.20
CA ARG A 123 11.95 9.90 5.21
C ARG A 123 12.92 9.46 4.09
N THR A 124 13.58 8.32 4.24
CA THR A 124 14.57 7.82 3.27
C THR A 124 14.09 6.55 2.59
N ALA A 125 13.76 5.49 3.34
CA ALA A 125 13.35 4.20 2.77
C ALA A 125 11.84 4.12 2.49
N CYS A 126 10.98 4.55 3.43
CA CYS A 126 9.53 4.46 3.27
C CYS A 126 8.99 5.18 2.01
N PRO A 127 9.50 6.37 1.62
CA PRO A 127 9.11 7.00 0.37
C PRO A 127 9.42 6.15 -0.87
N GLY A 128 10.49 5.35 -0.85
CA GLY A 128 10.80 4.38 -1.90
C GLY A 128 9.72 3.31 -2.00
N TYR A 129 9.36 2.68 -0.87
CA TYR A 129 8.28 1.67 -0.87
C TYR A 129 6.92 2.22 -1.32
N VAL A 130 6.62 3.48 -0.99
CA VAL A 130 5.39 4.14 -1.49
C VAL A 130 5.47 4.34 -3.00
N ARG A 131 6.62 4.78 -3.53
CA ARG A 131 6.85 4.96 -4.97
C ARG A 131 6.71 3.63 -5.72
N ASP A 132 7.38 2.58 -5.26
CA ASP A 132 7.36 1.27 -5.89
C ASP A 132 5.96 0.63 -5.84
N ALA A 133 5.25 0.76 -4.72
CA ALA A 133 3.86 0.30 -4.63
C ALA A 133 2.94 1.06 -5.60
N ALA A 134 3.12 2.38 -5.71
CA ALA A 134 2.38 3.22 -6.63
C ALA A 134 2.65 2.87 -8.11
N GLU A 135 3.91 2.62 -8.46
CA GLU A 135 4.31 2.20 -9.81
C GLU A 135 3.73 0.82 -10.17
N ILE A 136 3.83 -0.17 -9.28
CA ILE A 136 3.25 -1.50 -9.51
C ILE A 136 1.73 -1.41 -9.68
N LEU A 137 1.04 -0.57 -8.90
CA LEU A 137 -0.39 -0.31 -9.11
C LEU A 137 -0.68 0.25 -10.50
N GLU A 138 0.05 1.28 -10.92
CA GLU A 138 -0.12 1.92 -12.23
C GLU A 138 0.12 0.93 -13.38
N GLU A 139 1.13 0.06 -13.26
CA GLU A 139 1.38 -1.02 -14.23
C GLU A 139 0.21 -2.02 -14.32
N LEU A 140 -0.34 -2.44 -13.18
CA LEU A 140 -1.46 -3.40 -13.13
C LEU A 140 -2.78 -2.78 -13.63
N MET A 141 -2.98 -1.48 -13.34
CA MET A 141 -4.13 -0.72 -13.85
C MET A 141 -4.03 -0.47 -15.35
N GLY A 142 -2.84 -0.12 -15.85
CA GLY A 142 -2.57 0.13 -17.27
C GLY A 142 -2.71 -1.13 -18.14
N GLY A 143 -2.28 -2.29 -17.63
CA GLY A 143 -2.44 -3.57 -18.34
C GLY A 143 -3.89 -4.06 -18.47
N SER A 144 -4.80 -3.55 -17.63
CA SER A 144 -6.23 -3.93 -17.69
C SER A 144 -7.00 -3.23 -18.83
N LEU A 145 -6.44 -2.16 -19.43
CA LEU A 145 -7.03 -1.46 -20.57
C LEU A 145 -6.78 -2.14 -21.92
N GLU A 146 -5.78 -3.03 -22.01
CA GLU A 146 -5.47 -3.78 -23.24
C GLU A 146 -6.20 -5.12 -23.30
N ASP A 147 -6.47 -5.76 -22.15
CA ASP A 147 -7.20 -7.03 -22.07
C ASP A 147 -8.75 -6.88 -22.13
N SER A 148 -9.25 -5.65 -22.30
CA SER A 148 -10.69 -5.32 -22.39
C SER A 148 -11.12 -4.81 -23.77
N ARG A 149 -10.30 -4.98 -24.81
CA ARG A 149 -10.63 -4.63 -26.21
C ARG A 149 -10.75 -5.86 -27.11
#